data_AF-A0A444ZP92-F1
#
_entry.id   AF-A0A444ZP92-F1
#
_cell.length_a   1.000
_cell.length_b   1.000
_cell.length_c   1.000
_cell.angle_alpha   90.00
_cell.angle_beta   90.00
_cell.angle_gamma   90.00
#
_symmetry.space_group_name_H-M   'P 1'
#
loop_
_entity.id
_entity.type
_entity.pdbx_description
1 polymer ?
#
loop_
_entity_poly.entity_id
_entity_poly.type
_entity_poly.pdbx_seq_one_letter_code
_entity_poly.pdbx_strand_id
1 'polypeptide(L)'
;MEQKKSSIVLVLKEFKPHFLMVLAQVGYASLYFITEAWMSPFLYVTYHHIVAATPPLVAAVVMFPFAFFLERNERPKLTFALFMEIFVLSLVGISVPINMYLASTSPTFVASIVNVIASLTFIIAVVLRLAN
;
A
#
# COMPACT_ATOMS: atom_id res chain seq x y z
N MET A 1 2.80 39.44 14.86
CA MET A 1 2.84 38.07 15.42
C MET A 1 1.98 37.07 14.63
N GLU A 2 0.91 37.48 13.94
CA GLU A 2 0.04 36.56 13.18
C GLU A 2 0.66 35.95 11.91
N GLN A 3 1.51 36.69 11.19
CA GLN A 3 2.24 36.20 10.00
C GLN A 3 3.14 34.98 10.30
N LYS A 4 3.82 34.98 11.47
CA LYS A 4 4.66 33.85 11.91
C LYS A 4 3.82 32.62 12.27
N LYS A 5 2.63 32.83 12.83
CA LYS A 5 1.68 31.76 13.19
C LYS A 5 1.11 31.10 11.93
N SER A 6 0.79 31.89 10.90
CA SER A 6 0.33 31.40 9.59
C SER A 6 1.41 30.59 8.86
N SER A 7 2.67 31.05 8.86
CA SER A 7 3.79 30.28 8.30
C SER A 7 4.01 28.93 9.00
N ILE A 8 3.95 28.88 10.34
CA ILE A 8 4.12 27.62 11.08
C ILE A 8 2.99 26.63 10.78
N VAL A 9 1.76 27.11 10.64
CA VAL A 9 0.61 26.27 10.26
C VAL A 9 0.75 25.73 8.83
N LEU A 10 1.30 26.54 7.91
CA LEU A 10 1.53 26.13 6.53
C LEU A 10 2.62 25.05 6.44
N VAL A 11 3.74 25.23 7.16
CA VAL A 11 4.83 24.25 7.29
C VAL A 11 4.34 22.95 7.93
N LEU A 12 3.51 23.03 8.99
CA LEU A 12 2.91 21.84 9.61
C LEU A 12 1.96 21.10 8.66
N LYS A 13 1.23 21.83 7.80
CA LYS A 13 0.33 21.25 6.80
C LYS A 13 1.09 20.54 5.69
N GLU A 14 2.25 21.08 5.30
CA GLU A 14 3.16 20.49 4.30
C GLU A 14 3.94 19.29 4.85
N PHE A 15 4.23 19.29 6.16
CA PHE A 15 4.87 18.16 6.84
C PHE A 15 3.89 17.02 7.15
N LYS A 16 2.59 17.30 7.19
CA LYS A 16 1.53 16.32 7.46
C LYS A 16 1.60 15.05 6.56
N PRO A 17 1.71 15.13 5.23
CA PRO A 17 1.83 13.94 4.37
C PRO A 17 3.11 13.14 4.63
N HIS A 18 4.24 13.80 4.90
CA HIS A 18 5.51 13.14 5.21
C HIS A 18 5.43 12.39 6.55
N PHE A 19 4.88 13.03 7.57
CA PHE A 19 4.66 12.40 8.87
C PHE A 19 3.68 11.21 8.78
N LEU A 20 2.60 11.33 8.00
CA LEU A 20 1.67 10.23 7.75
C LEU A 20 2.35 9.06 7.03
N MET A 21 3.24 9.32 6.08
CA MET A 21 3.98 8.29 5.36
C MET A 21 4.93 7.52 6.27
N VAL A 22 5.65 8.23 7.15
CA VAL A 22 6.51 7.60 8.17
C VAL A 22 5.70 6.74 9.13
N LEU A 23 4.56 7.26 9.62
CA LEU A 23 3.68 6.51 10.51
C LEU A 23 3.13 5.24 9.83
N ALA A 24 2.77 5.33 8.55
CA ALA A 24 2.31 4.18 7.77
C ALA A 24 3.42 3.13 7.59
N GLN A 25 4.66 3.54 7.30
CA GLN A 25 5.80 2.63 7.17
C GLN A 25 6.14 1.95 8.51
N VAL A 26 6.09 2.69 9.62
CA VAL A 26 6.26 2.12 10.97
C VAL A 26 5.15 1.11 11.27
N GLY A 27 3.90 1.41 10.92
CA GLY A 27 2.78 0.48 11.05
C GLY A 27 3.02 -0.81 10.25
N TYR A 28 3.46 -0.69 9.01
CA TYR A 28 3.77 -1.83 8.14
C TYR A 28 4.90 -2.69 8.72
N ALA A 29 5.99 -2.08 9.19
CA ALA A 29 7.10 -2.79 9.83
C ALA A 29 6.67 -3.50 11.11
N SER A 30 5.83 -2.86 11.93
CA SER A 30 5.28 -3.44 13.17
C SER A 30 4.50 -4.72 12.89
N LEU A 31 3.64 -4.70 11.87
CA LEU A 31 2.84 -5.86 11.45
C LEU A 31 3.72 -7.02 10.99
N TYR A 32 4.80 -6.72 10.26
CA TYR A 32 5.79 -7.71 9.85
C TYR A 32 6.46 -8.35 11.08
N PHE A 33 6.99 -7.53 12.00
CA PHE A 33 7.61 -8.02 13.24
C PHE A 33 6.69 -8.87 14.11
N ILE A 34 5.42 -8.49 14.22
CA ILE A 34 4.40 -9.29 14.90
C ILE A 34 4.31 -10.64 14.18
N THR A 35 4.04 -10.65 12.88
CA THR A 35 3.90 -11.90 12.12
C THR A 35 5.11 -12.84 12.27
N GLU A 36 6.33 -12.30 12.27
CA GLU A 36 7.57 -13.06 12.53
C GLU A 36 7.65 -13.58 13.97
N ALA A 37 7.33 -12.74 14.96
CA ALA A 37 7.45 -13.09 16.38
C ALA A 37 6.41 -14.13 16.85
N TRP A 38 5.24 -14.18 16.21
CA TRP A 38 4.18 -15.15 16.54
C TRP A 38 4.38 -16.51 15.85
N MET A 39 5.32 -16.63 14.90
CA MET A 39 5.50 -17.83 14.08
C MET A 39 6.72 -18.65 14.52
N SER A 40 6.52 -19.91 14.92
CA SER A 40 7.63 -20.83 15.20
C SER A 40 8.47 -21.11 13.92
N PRO A 41 9.79 -21.33 14.00
CA PRO A 41 10.68 -21.45 12.84
C PRO A 41 10.28 -22.55 11.84
N PHE A 42 9.58 -23.58 12.31
CA PHE A 42 9.13 -24.71 11.49
C PHE A 42 7.91 -24.35 10.63
N LEU A 43 7.06 -23.43 11.11
CA LEU A 43 5.91 -22.96 10.34
C LEU A 43 6.36 -21.96 9.29
N TYR A 44 7.38 -21.13 9.55
CA TYR A 44 7.85 -20.06 8.67
C TYR A 44 8.12 -20.48 7.21
N VAL A 45 8.75 -21.64 6.99
CA VAL A 45 9.11 -22.12 5.64
C VAL A 45 7.90 -22.66 4.86
N THR A 46 7.00 -23.39 5.52
CA THR A 46 5.75 -23.87 4.90
C THR A 46 4.73 -22.75 4.75
N TYR A 47 4.70 -21.83 5.72
CA TYR A 47 3.84 -20.67 5.70
C TYR A 47 4.33 -19.58 4.76
N HIS A 48 5.57 -19.51 4.28
CA HIS A 48 5.98 -18.42 3.36
C HIS A 48 5.05 -18.26 2.13
N HIS A 49 4.47 -19.37 1.63
CA HIS A 49 3.48 -19.35 0.56
C HIS A 49 2.06 -18.98 1.05
N ILE A 50 1.69 -19.35 2.28
CA ILE A 50 0.40 -19.01 2.92
C ILE A 50 0.44 -17.57 3.50
N VAL A 51 1.60 -17.06 3.90
CA VAL A 51 1.93 -15.73 4.39
C VAL A 51 1.96 -14.72 3.26
N ALA A 52 2.01 -15.13 2.00
CA ALA A 52 1.68 -14.20 0.91
C ALA A 52 0.17 -13.86 0.90
N ALA A 53 -0.70 -14.79 1.33
CA ALA A 53 -2.16 -14.66 1.26
C ALA A 53 -2.82 -14.27 2.60
N THR A 54 -2.21 -14.63 3.74
CA THR A 54 -2.79 -14.42 5.07
C THR A 54 -2.75 -12.95 5.52
N PRO A 55 -1.64 -12.19 5.34
CA PRO A 55 -1.55 -10.77 5.69
C PRO A 55 -2.56 -9.88 4.96
N PRO A 56 -2.82 -9.99 3.64
CA PRO A 56 -3.82 -9.15 3.00
C PRO A 56 -5.24 -9.44 3.50
N LEU A 57 -5.56 -10.68 3.88
CA LEU A 57 -6.87 -11.02 4.46
C LEU A 57 -7.03 -10.45 5.87
N VAL A 58 -6.02 -10.58 6.73
CA VAL A 58 -6.03 -10.00 8.08
C VAL A 58 -6.09 -8.48 8.00
N ALA A 59 -5.30 -7.87 7.11
CA ALA A 59 -5.33 -6.43 6.87
C ALA A 59 -6.71 -5.98 6.38
N ALA A 60 -7.34 -6.71 5.45
CA ALA A 60 -8.69 -6.39 4.99
C ALA A 60 -9.71 -6.46 6.13
N VAL A 61 -9.68 -7.51 6.97
CA VAL A 61 -10.61 -7.66 8.11
C VAL A 61 -10.41 -6.58 9.15
N VAL A 62 -9.16 -6.22 9.47
CA VAL A 62 -8.86 -5.15 10.42
C VAL A 62 -9.26 -3.80 9.86
N MET A 63 -8.97 -3.52 8.58
CA MET A 63 -9.24 -2.25 7.94
C MET A 63 -10.73 -2.05 7.61
N PHE A 64 -11.48 -3.14 7.39
CA PHE A 64 -12.91 -3.10 7.06
C PHE A 64 -13.77 -2.27 8.04
N PRO A 65 -13.70 -2.48 9.38
CA PRO A 65 -14.45 -1.65 10.33
C PRO A 65 -13.96 -0.19 10.32
N PHE A 66 -12.65 0.08 10.22
CA PHE A 66 -12.15 1.45 10.14
C PHE A 66 -12.66 2.17 8.89
N ALA A 67 -12.58 1.53 7.72
CA ALA A 67 -13.13 2.07 6.48
C ALA A 67 -14.66 2.23 6.54
N PHE A 68 -15.37 1.35 7.25
CA PHE A 68 -16.81 1.47 7.45
C PHE A 68 -17.19 2.64 8.35
N PHE A 69 -16.47 2.89 9.43
CA PHE A 69 -16.80 3.97 10.37
C PHE A 69 -16.27 5.35 9.94
N LEU A 70 -15.05 5.43 9.38
CA LEU A 70 -14.40 6.70 9.02
C LEU A 70 -14.89 7.25 7.67
N GLU A 71 -15.07 6.41 6.66
CA GLU A 71 -15.35 6.88 5.30
C GLU A 71 -16.84 6.91 4.95
N ARG A 72 -17.73 6.56 5.90
CA ARG A 72 -19.17 6.36 5.64
C ARG A 72 -19.86 7.57 4.99
N ASN A 73 -19.40 8.79 5.28
CA ASN A 73 -20.02 10.03 4.82
C ASN A 73 -19.45 10.54 3.48
N GLU A 74 -18.28 10.05 3.07
CA GLU A 74 -17.54 10.55 1.89
C GLU A 74 -17.64 9.60 0.68
N ARG A 75 -18.42 8.50 0.79
CA ARG A 75 -18.39 7.43 -0.22
C ARG A 75 -19.01 7.87 -1.55
N PRO A 76 -18.27 7.86 -2.67
CA PRO A 76 -18.88 7.87 -3.99
C PRO A 76 -19.67 6.57 -4.21
N LYS A 77 -20.78 6.63 -4.96
CA LYS A 77 -21.61 5.46 -5.24
C LYS A 77 -20.78 4.39 -5.96
N LEU A 78 -20.59 3.24 -5.33
CA LEU A 78 -19.88 2.10 -5.93
C LEU A 78 -20.74 1.51 -7.05
N THR A 79 -20.39 1.80 -8.31
CA THR A 79 -21.04 1.21 -9.47
C THR A 79 -20.45 -0.17 -9.76
N PHE A 80 -21.23 -1.06 -10.39
CA PHE A 80 -20.76 -2.39 -10.75
C PHE A 80 -19.52 -2.36 -11.67
N ALA A 81 -19.44 -1.37 -12.57
CA ALA A 81 -18.28 -1.17 -13.42
C ALA A 81 -17.00 -0.85 -12.61
N LEU A 82 -17.10 0.07 -11.65
CA LEU A 82 -15.98 0.43 -10.76
C LEU A 82 -15.55 -0.77 -9.88
N PHE A 83 -16.50 -1.57 -9.41
CA PHE A 83 -16.20 -2.79 -8.67
C PHE A 83 -15.41 -3.79 -9.52
N MET A 84 -15.85 -4.03 -10.75
CA MET A 84 -15.14 -4.93 -11.68
C MET A 84 -13.75 -4.41 -12.02
N GLU A 85 -13.58 -3.11 -12.19
CA GLU A 85 -12.27 -2.49 -12.44
C GLU A 85 -11.31 -2.72 -11.26
N ILE A 86 -11.73 -2.41 -10.02
CA ILE A 86 -10.92 -2.62 -8.81
C ILE A 86 -10.59 -4.10 -8.62
N PHE A 87 -11.56 -4.99 -8.90
CA PHE A 87 -11.37 -6.44 -8.80
C PHE A 87 -10.31 -6.95 -9.77
N VAL A 88 -10.43 -6.60 -11.06
CA VAL A 88 -9.45 -7.00 -12.09
C VAL A 88 -8.08 -6.40 -11.77
N LEU A 89 -8.03 -5.12 -11.38
CA LEU A 89 -6.78 -4.43 -11.06
C LEU A 89 -6.08 -5.07 -9.84
N SER A 90 -6.83 -5.47 -8.83
CA SER A 90 -6.29 -6.17 -7.66
C SER A 90 -5.81 -7.58 -8.01
N LEU A 91 -6.55 -8.31 -8.85
CA LEU A 91 -6.20 -9.66 -9.27
C LEU A 91 -4.92 -9.67 -10.12
N VAL A 92 -4.82 -8.75 -11.09
CA VAL A 92 -3.62 -8.58 -11.93
C VAL A 92 -2.46 -8.08 -11.06
N GLY A 93 -2.71 -7.12 -10.16
CA GLY A 93 -1.71 -6.53 -9.28
C GLY A 93 -1.03 -7.51 -8.34
N ILE A 94 -1.72 -8.57 -7.91
CA ILE A 94 -1.14 -9.64 -7.07
C ILE A 94 -0.55 -10.76 -7.94
N SER A 95 -1.22 -11.14 -9.02
CA SER A 95 -0.83 -12.29 -9.83
C SER A 95 0.49 -12.05 -10.56
N VAL A 96 0.70 -10.87 -11.14
CA VAL A 96 1.91 -10.60 -11.94
C VAL A 96 3.19 -10.65 -11.08
N PRO A 97 3.27 -9.99 -9.91
CA PRO A 97 4.45 -10.05 -9.05
C PRO A 97 4.73 -11.46 -8.51
N ILE A 98 3.70 -12.22 -8.13
CA ILE A 98 3.87 -13.60 -7.63
C ILE A 98 4.40 -14.52 -8.74
N ASN A 99 3.84 -14.44 -9.95
CA ASN A 99 4.33 -15.23 -11.07
C ASN A 99 5.76 -14.84 -11.47
N MET A 100 6.10 -13.55 -11.42
CA MET A 100 7.48 -13.10 -11.67
C MET A 100 8.46 -13.56 -10.59
N TYR A 101 8.06 -13.54 -9.32
CA TYR A 101 8.87 -14.05 -8.21
C TYR A 101 9.16 -15.55 -8.39
N LEU A 102 8.17 -16.33 -8.82
CA LEU A 102 8.33 -17.76 -9.05
C LEU A 102 9.11 -18.07 -10.34
N ALA A 103 8.93 -17.28 -11.39
CA ALA A 103 9.59 -17.49 -12.69
C ALA A 103 11.01 -16.92 -12.77
N SER A 104 11.34 -15.92 -11.96
CA SER A 104 12.61 -15.19 -12.03
C SER A 104 13.49 -15.48 -10.82
N THR A 105 14.56 -16.25 -11.02
CA THR A 105 15.50 -16.64 -9.96
C THR A 105 16.33 -15.47 -9.41
N SER A 106 16.32 -14.30 -10.07
CA SER A 106 17.14 -13.15 -9.67
C SER A 106 16.34 -12.07 -8.94
N PRO A 107 16.67 -11.76 -7.67
CA PRO A 107 16.09 -10.64 -6.92
C PRO A 107 16.20 -9.30 -7.66
N THR A 108 17.23 -9.12 -8.48
CA THR A 108 17.46 -7.90 -9.27
C THR A 108 16.39 -7.68 -10.33
N PHE A 109 15.83 -8.74 -10.90
CA PHE A 109 14.76 -8.65 -11.90
C PHE A 109 13.46 -8.13 -11.27
N VAL A 110 13.08 -8.69 -10.12
CA VAL A 110 11.90 -8.24 -9.36
C VAL A 110 12.05 -6.78 -8.94
N ALA A 111 13.22 -6.39 -8.42
CA ALA A 111 13.52 -5.00 -8.05
C ALA A 111 13.43 -4.03 -9.24
N SER A 112 13.90 -4.46 -10.42
CA SER A 112 13.84 -3.66 -11.65
C SER A 112 12.40 -3.40 -12.08
N ILE A 113 11.52 -4.39 -12.00
CA ILE A 113 10.10 -4.23 -12.35
C ILE A 113 9.40 -3.25 -11.40
N VAL A 114 9.64 -3.34 -10.08
CA VAL A 114 9.07 -2.38 -9.11
C VAL A 114 9.51 -0.95 -9.42
N ASN A 115 10.78 -0.76 -9.78
CA ASN A 115 11.30 0.56 -10.17
C ASN A 115 10.69 1.06 -11.50
N VAL A 116 10.46 0.16 -12.47
CA VAL A 116 9.78 0.51 -13.74
C VAL A 116 8.34 0.93 -13.49
N ILE A 117 7.61 0.26 -12.58
CA ILE A 117 6.26 0.64 -12.19
C ILE A 117 6.25 2.05 -11.60
N ALA A 118 7.14 2.33 -10.63
CA ALA A 118 7.26 3.65 -10.02
C ALA A 118 7.59 4.75 -11.05
N SER A 119 8.52 4.46 -11.97
CA SER A 119 8.90 5.35 -13.06
C SER A 119 7.73 5.64 -14.02
N LEU A 120 6.99 4.60 -14.40
CA LEU A 120 5.84 4.74 -15.29
C LEU A 120 4.72 5.54 -14.63
N THR A 121 4.43 5.30 -13.34
CA THR A 121 3.46 6.09 -12.57
C THR A 121 3.86 7.57 -12.53
N PHE A 122 5.15 7.86 -12.35
CA PHE A 122 5.65 9.24 -12.38
C PHE A 122 5.43 9.90 -13.75
N ILE A 123 5.75 9.20 -14.85
CA ILE A 123 5.52 9.70 -16.21
C ILE A 123 4.03 9.99 -16.42
N ILE A 124 3.14 9.07 -16.03
CA ILE A 124 1.69 9.24 -16.13
C ILE A 124 1.23 10.47 -15.34
N ALA A 125 1.72 10.65 -14.11
CA ALA A 125 1.37 11.79 -13.26
C ALA A 125 1.80 13.13 -13.87
N VAL A 126 3.00 13.19 -14.48
CA VAL A 126 3.51 14.37 -15.19
C VAL A 126 2.66 14.67 -16.42
N VAL A 127 2.36 13.66 -17.25
CA VAL A 127 1.55 13.82 -18.47
C VAL A 127 0.14 14.31 -18.14
N LEU A 128 -0.46 13.78 -17.07
CA LEU A 128 -1.80 14.17 -16.62
C LEU A 128 -1.84 15.52 -15.89
N ARG A 129 -0.70 16.23 -15.74
CA ARG A 129 -0.57 17.45 -14.93
C ARG A 129 -1.03 17.29 -13.47
N LEU A 130 -1.13 16.07 -12.95
CA LEU A 130 -1.54 15.81 -11.57
C LEU A 130 -0.46 16.24 -10.55
N ALA A 131 0.75 16.52 -11.04
CA ALA A 131 1.92 16.89 -10.25
C ALA A 131 2.15 18.42 -10.12
N ASN A 132 1.23 19.27 -10.60
CA ASN A 132 1.31 20.74 -10.49
C ASN A 132 0.13 21.29 -9.70
#